data_AF-A0A0F8WSP3-F1
#
_entry.id   AF-A0A0F8WSP3-F1
#
_cell.length_a   1.000
_cell.length_b   1.000
_cell.length_c   1.000
_cell.angle_alpha   90.00
_cell.angle_beta   90.00
_cell.angle_gamma   90.00
#
_symmetry.space_group_name_H-M   'P 1'
#
loop_
_entity.id
_entity.type
_entity.pdbx_description
1 polymer ?
#
loop_
_entity_poly.entity_id
_entity_poly.type
_entity_poly.pdbx_seq_one_letter_code
_entity_poly.pdbx_strand_id
1 'polypeptide(L)'
;MVPSLTSQKAVGQLCSTASMAGNLAQCRMLVQKAVKAGAKALFLPEAADYIGSSPAETISLVRSVQDSEFVLGLQKEAQEANLHINVGIHEPAPNGKVKNTLIWIDDKGVITQRYQKIHLFDVDIKGGPVLKESSSVEKGMEILPPFDSPIGRVGLSICFDLRFPEIALALKRQNAQIITYPSAFTVPTGWHIGKLCFEPEPLRRSPM
;
A
#
# COMPACT_ATOMS: atom_id res chain seq x y z
N MET A 1 -2.73 14.34 -22.92
CA MET A 1 -2.69 15.52 -22.03
C MET A 1 -1.64 15.25 -20.97
N VAL A 2 -0.69 16.16 -20.77
CA VAL A 2 0.27 16.05 -19.67
C VAL A 2 -0.47 16.37 -18.37
N PRO A 3 -0.43 15.52 -17.31
CA PRO A 3 -1.10 15.81 -16.05
C PRO A 3 -0.62 17.15 -15.49
N SER A 4 -1.55 18.03 -15.09
CA SER A 4 -1.19 19.27 -14.41
C SER A 4 -0.45 18.96 -13.10
N LEU A 5 0.71 19.59 -12.88
CA LEU A 5 1.54 19.50 -11.67
C LEU A 5 0.80 19.93 -10.38
N THR A 6 -0.43 20.44 -10.49
CA THR A 6 -1.28 20.92 -9.39
C THR A 6 -2.33 19.92 -8.91
N SER A 7 -2.37 18.68 -9.43
CA SER A 7 -3.37 17.69 -9.00
C SER A 7 -3.15 17.26 -7.55
N GLN A 8 -4.11 17.57 -6.67
CA GLN A 8 -4.04 17.29 -5.24
C GLN A 8 -4.15 15.79 -4.95
N LYS A 9 -3.42 15.33 -3.94
CA LYS A 9 -3.28 13.92 -3.54
C LYS A 9 -3.60 13.83 -2.05
N ALA A 10 -4.23 12.74 -1.63
CA ALA A 10 -4.51 12.47 -0.23
C ALA A 10 -3.81 11.18 0.22
N VAL A 11 -3.25 11.20 1.42
CA VAL A 11 -2.75 9.99 2.09
C VAL A 11 -3.65 9.75 3.30
N GLY A 12 -4.30 8.59 3.33
CA GLY A 12 -5.17 8.17 4.40
C GLY A 12 -4.46 7.19 5.31
N GLN A 13 -4.57 7.40 6.62
CA GLN A 13 -4.11 6.45 7.63
C GLN A 13 -5.31 5.88 8.37
N LEU A 14 -5.32 4.57 8.59
CA LEU A 14 -6.29 3.87 9.42
C LEU A 14 -5.59 2.82 10.30
N CYS A 15 -6.28 2.40 11.35
CA CYS A 15 -5.89 1.26 12.15
C CYS A 15 -6.80 0.08 11.75
N SER A 16 -6.31 -0.75 10.84
CA SER A 16 -7.05 -1.93 10.38
C SER A 16 -7.21 -2.95 11.51
N THR A 17 -8.39 -3.56 11.57
CA THR A 17 -8.71 -4.67 12.48
C THR A 17 -9.04 -5.92 11.67
N ALA A 18 -9.47 -7.00 12.32
CA ALA A 18 -9.97 -8.19 11.63
C ALA A 18 -11.33 -7.96 10.89
N SER A 19 -12.00 -6.83 11.11
CA SER A 19 -13.30 -6.53 10.49
C SER A 19 -13.18 -5.77 9.17
N MET A 20 -13.35 -6.48 8.04
CA MET A 20 -13.40 -5.86 6.71
C MET A 20 -14.47 -4.76 6.60
N ALA A 21 -15.69 -5.03 7.05
CA ALA A 21 -16.76 -4.02 7.08
C ALA A 21 -16.39 -2.78 7.90
N GLY A 22 -15.78 -2.95 9.08
CA GLY A 22 -15.33 -1.85 9.93
C GLY A 22 -14.20 -1.03 9.27
N ASN A 23 -13.24 -1.70 8.63
CA ASN A 23 -12.15 -1.04 7.93
C ASN A 23 -12.66 -0.30 6.67
N LEU A 24 -13.63 -0.88 5.94
CA LEU A 24 -14.29 -0.20 4.82
C LEU A 24 -15.00 1.07 5.28
N ALA A 25 -15.72 1.03 6.41
CA ALA A 25 -16.36 2.23 6.98
C ALA A 25 -15.34 3.34 7.29
N GLN A 26 -14.16 2.99 7.80
CA GLN A 26 -13.07 3.94 7.99
C GLN A 26 -12.55 4.51 6.65
N CYS A 27 -12.35 3.65 5.66
CA CYS A 27 -11.91 4.08 4.33
C CYS A 27 -12.92 5.02 3.66
N ARG A 28 -14.22 4.77 3.80
CA ARG A 28 -15.27 5.68 3.33
C ARG A 28 -15.12 7.09 3.92
N MET A 29 -14.87 7.20 5.22
CA MET A 29 -14.62 8.51 5.85
C MET A 29 -13.38 9.20 5.26
N LEU A 30 -12.33 8.43 4.92
CA LEU A 30 -11.12 8.96 4.28
C LEU A 30 -11.38 9.40 2.84
N VAL A 31 -12.18 8.65 2.07
CA VAL A 31 -12.64 9.02 0.72
C VAL A 31 -13.37 10.36 0.78
N GLN A 32 -14.34 10.52 1.68
CA GLN A 32 -15.09 11.77 1.83
C GLN A 32 -14.19 12.97 2.17
N LYS A 33 -13.21 12.77 3.05
CA LYS A 33 -12.20 13.81 3.37
C LYS A 33 -11.33 14.15 2.17
N ALA A 34 -10.88 13.14 1.41
CA ALA A 34 -10.06 13.34 0.22
C ALA A 34 -10.81 14.11 -0.88
N VAL A 35 -12.07 13.77 -1.13
CA VAL A 35 -12.96 14.47 -2.07
C VAL A 35 -13.16 15.91 -1.65
N LYS A 36 -13.47 16.16 -0.36
CA LYS A 36 -13.62 17.52 0.17
C LYS A 36 -12.35 18.35 0.03
N ALA A 37 -11.20 17.70 0.10
CA ALA A 37 -9.89 18.31 -0.12
C ALA A 37 -9.51 18.41 -1.61
N GLY A 38 -10.39 18.08 -2.56
CA GLY A 38 -10.11 18.19 -3.99
C GLY A 38 -9.10 17.18 -4.52
N ALA A 39 -8.82 16.10 -3.80
CA ALA A 39 -7.85 15.10 -4.21
C ALA A 39 -8.31 14.35 -5.47
N LYS A 40 -7.35 13.97 -6.33
CA LYS A 40 -7.56 13.13 -7.51
C LYS A 40 -7.16 11.68 -7.29
N ALA A 41 -6.38 11.42 -6.24
CA ALA A 41 -6.05 10.08 -5.79
C ALA A 41 -5.95 10.03 -4.26
N LEU A 42 -6.43 8.93 -3.68
CA LEU A 42 -6.28 8.57 -2.27
C LEU A 42 -5.36 7.35 -2.15
N PHE A 43 -4.31 7.49 -1.34
CA PHE A 43 -3.40 6.42 -0.99
C PHE A 43 -3.74 5.90 0.40
N LEU A 44 -4.15 4.64 0.48
CA LEU A 44 -4.43 3.91 1.71
C LEU A 44 -3.26 2.97 2.05
N PRO A 45 -3.11 2.56 3.33
CA PRO A 45 -2.00 1.74 3.80
C PRO A 45 -1.98 0.31 3.23
N GLU A 46 -0.90 -0.40 3.58
CA GLU A 46 -0.81 -1.86 3.48
C GLU A 46 -1.86 -2.53 4.40
N ALA A 47 -2.37 -3.71 4.01
CA ALA A 47 -3.32 -4.48 4.83
C ALA A 47 -4.53 -3.64 5.31
N ALA A 48 -5.06 -2.79 4.43
CA ALA A 48 -6.19 -1.91 4.74
C ALA A 48 -7.51 -2.70 4.84
N ASP A 49 -7.59 -3.86 4.19
CA ASP A 49 -8.74 -4.74 4.22
C ASP A 49 -8.92 -5.40 5.59
N TYR A 50 -7.85 -5.97 6.17
CA TYR A 50 -7.83 -6.49 7.53
C TYR A 50 -6.42 -6.72 8.07
N ILE A 51 -6.32 -6.77 9.40
CA ILE A 51 -5.16 -7.30 10.13
C ILE A 51 -5.69 -8.39 11.07
N GLY A 52 -5.30 -9.64 10.80
CA GLY A 52 -5.59 -10.77 11.67
C GLY A 52 -4.66 -10.82 12.89
N SER A 53 -5.14 -11.40 13.98
CA SER A 53 -4.38 -11.67 15.20
C SER A 53 -3.39 -12.83 15.06
N SER A 54 -3.56 -13.67 14.03
CA SER A 54 -2.71 -14.81 13.73
C SER A 54 -2.62 -15.11 12.23
N PRO A 55 -1.62 -15.89 11.78
CA PRO A 55 -1.54 -16.36 10.40
C PRO A 55 -2.78 -17.18 9.99
N ALA A 56 -3.30 -18.03 10.88
CA ALA A 56 -4.49 -18.84 10.61
C ALA A 56 -5.74 -17.97 10.41
N GLU A 57 -5.93 -16.95 11.25
CA GLU A 57 -7.02 -15.99 11.09
C GLU A 57 -6.86 -15.21 9.78
N THR A 58 -5.62 -14.79 9.46
CA THR A 58 -5.31 -14.09 8.20
C THR A 58 -5.71 -14.90 6.97
N ILE A 59 -5.43 -16.20 6.96
CA ILE A 59 -5.82 -17.11 5.88
C ILE A 59 -7.34 -17.31 5.86
N SER A 60 -8.00 -17.38 7.02
CA SER A 60 -9.46 -17.58 7.09
C SER A 60 -10.28 -16.38 6.59
N LEU A 61 -9.75 -15.16 6.76
CA LEU A 61 -10.39 -13.91 6.37
C LEU A 61 -10.20 -13.59 4.88
N VAL A 62 -9.18 -14.15 4.21
CA VAL A 62 -8.85 -13.79 2.83
C VAL A 62 -10.04 -14.04 1.89
N ARG A 63 -10.29 -13.10 0.98
CA ARG A 63 -11.32 -13.21 -0.04
C ARG A 63 -10.73 -12.81 -1.38
N SER A 64 -11.26 -13.37 -2.46
CA SER A 64 -10.96 -12.89 -3.81
C SER A 64 -11.45 -11.44 -3.93
N VAL A 65 -10.91 -10.66 -4.88
CA VAL A 65 -11.39 -9.29 -5.11
C VAL A 65 -12.86 -9.25 -5.54
N GLN A 66 -13.38 -10.35 -6.13
CA GLN A 66 -14.77 -10.48 -6.56
C GLN A 66 -15.72 -10.75 -5.38
N ASP A 67 -15.23 -11.36 -4.30
CA ASP A 67 -16.04 -11.77 -3.13
C ASP A 67 -15.79 -10.89 -1.89
N SER A 68 -14.77 -10.01 -1.95
CA SER A 68 -14.39 -9.14 -0.84
C SER A 68 -15.32 -7.95 -0.73
N GLU A 69 -16.12 -7.90 0.34
CA GLU A 69 -16.98 -6.74 0.64
C GLU A 69 -16.19 -5.42 0.72
N PHE A 70 -14.94 -5.50 1.19
CA PHE A 70 -14.04 -4.36 1.31
C PHE A 70 -13.64 -3.82 -0.07
N VAL A 71 -13.20 -4.70 -0.97
CA VAL A 71 -12.76 -4.31 -2.31
C VAL A 71 -13.94 -3.82 -3.15
N LEU A 72 -15.05 -4.56 -3.16
CA LEU A 72 -16.27 -4.16 -3.86
C LEU A 72 -16.79 -2.81 -3.35
N GLY A 73 -16.74 -2.61 -2.03
CA GLY A 73 -17.07 -1.34 -1.40
C GLY A 73 -16.19 -0.20 -1.90
N LEU A 74 -14.87 -0.37 -1.92
CA LEU A 74 -13.95 0.66 -2.42
C LEU A 74 -14.08 0.92 -3.92
N GLN A 75 -14.36 -0.09 -4.74
CA GLN A 75 -14.62 0.11 -6.17
C GLN A 75 -15.85 1.00 -6.38
N LYS A 76 -16.92 0.76 -5.61
CA LYS A 76 -18.11 1.61 -5.63
C LYS A 76 -17.79 3.04 -5.17
N GLU A 77 -17.07 3.22 -4.07
CA GLU A 77 -16.70 4.54 -3.56
C GLU A 77 -15.82 5.31 -4.56
N ALA A 78 -14.85 4.64 -5.20
CA ALA A 78 -14.00 5.24 -6.23
C ALA A 78 -14.82 5.79 -7.40
N GLN A 79 -15.79 4.98 -7.87
CA GLN A 79 -16.69 5.35 -8.95
C GLN A 79 -17.61 6.52 -8.58
N GLU A 80 -18.28 6.46 -7.42
CA GLU A 80 -19.21 7.50 -6.97
C GLU A 80 -18.50 8.83 -6.69
N ALA A 81 -17.28 8.76 -6.17
CA ALA A 81 -16.46 9.92 -5.84
C ALA A 81 -15.66 10.50 -7.02
N ASN A 82 -15.59 9.81 -8.17
CA ASN A 82 -14.66 10.09 -9.26
C ASN A 82 -13.21 10.23 -8.74
N LEU A 83 -12.77 9.27 -7.92
CA LEU A 83 -11.51 9.30 -7.18
C LEU A 83 -10.73 8.02 -7.43
N HIS A 84 -9.45 8.15 -7.80
CA HIS A 84 -8.56 6.99 -7.85
C HIS A 84 -8.14 6.55 -6.45
N ILE A 85 -8.06 5.24 -6.21
CA ILE A 85 -7.68 4.68 -4.90
C ILE A 85 -6.53 3.70 -5.06
N ASN A 86 -5.44 3.93 -4.31
CA ASN A 86 -4.37 2.96 -4.13
C ASN A 86 -4.52 2.32 -2.74
N VAL A 87 -4.59 0.99 -2.66
CA VAL A 87 -4.88 0.32 -1.38
C VAL A 87 -4.22 -1.05 -1.31
N GLY A 88 -3.58 -1.35 -0.17
CA GLY A 88 -3.03 -2.67 0.12
C GLY A 88 -4.10 -3.61 0.66
N ILE A 89 -4.17 -4.82 0.10
CA ILE A 89 -5.13 -5.87 0.43
C ILE A 89 -4.44 -7.23 0.47
N HIS A 90 -5.15 -8.22 1.01
CA HIS A 90 -4.80 -9.62 0.90
C HIS A 90 -5.58 -10.29 -0.24
N GLU A 91 -4.89 -11.07 -1.08
CA GLU A 91 -5.53 -11.94 -2.07
C GLU A 91 -5.21 -13.42 -1.79
N PRO A 92 -6.06 -14.38 -2.18
CA PRO A 92 -5.75 -15.80 -2.01
C PRO A 92 -4.49 -16.21 -2.81
N ALA A 93 -3.64 -17.05 -2.22
CA ALA A 93 -2.56 -17.75 -2.90
C ALA A 93 -2.75 -19.28 -2.77
N PRO A 94 -2.11 -20.08 -3.63
CA PRO A 94 -2.06 -21.53 -3.47
C PRO A 94 -1.46 -21.95 -2.11
N ASN A 95 -1.67 -23.22 -1.74
CA ASN A 95 -1.04 -23.86 -0.57
C ASN A 95 -1.34 -23.20 0.78
N GLY A 96 -2.54 -22.62 0.94
CA GLY A 96 -2.96 -22.03 2.21
C GLY A 96 -2.18 -20.77 2.58
N LYS A 97 -1.70 -20.03 1.58
CA LYS A 97 -1.05 -18.73 1.77
C LYS A 97 -1.94 -17.59 1.28
N VAL A 98 -1.55 -16.37 1.59
CA VAL A 98 -2.12 -15.14 1.04
C VAL A 98 -1.06 -14.38 0.24
N LYS A 99 -1.50 -13.50 -0.65
CA LYS A 99 -0.66 -12.50 -1.32
C LYS A 99 -0.84 -11.19 -0.60
N ASN A 100 0.24 -10.44 -0.43
CA ASN A 100 0.17 -9.04 -0.04
C ASN A 100 0.19 -8.19 -1.32
N THR A 101 -0.97 -7.66 -1.70
CA THR A 101 -1.21 -7.03 -2.98
C THR A 101 -1.56 -5.56 -2.81
N LEU A 102 -0.89 -4.69 -3.55
CA LEU A 102 -1.27 -3.30 -3.73
C LEU A 102 -2.02 -3.11 -5.04
N ILE A 103 -3.29 -2.72 -4.95
CA ILE A 103 -4.14 -2.47 -6.12
C ILE A 103 -4.30 -0.98 -6.39
N TRP A 104 -4.54 -0.65 -7.66
CA TRP A 104 -4.99 0.67 -8.10
C TRP A 104 -6.38 0.56 -8.71
N ILE A 105 -7.35 1.21 -8.06
CA ILE A 105 -8.73 1.34 -8.52
C ILE A 105 -8.86 2.70 -9.21
N ASP A 106 -9.35 2.71 -10.44
CA ASP A 106 -9.60 3.96 -11.17
C ASP A 106 -10.91 4.65 -10.76
N ASP A 107 -11.15 5.84 -11.32
CA ASP A 107 -12.36 6.64 -11.10
C ASP A 107 -13.65 6.02 -11.67
N LYS A 108 -13.55 4.86 -12.33
CA LYS A 108 -14.69 4.04 -12.78
C LYS A 108 -14.90 2.82 -11.89
N GLY A 109 -14.12 2.69 -10.82
CA GLY A 109 -14.15 1.53 -9.93
C GLY A 109 -13.45 0.30 -10.49
N VAL A 110 -12.62 0.42 -11.54
CA VAL A 110 -11.92 -0.71 -12.15
C VAL A 110 -10.52 -0.85 -11.56
N ILE A 111 -10.17 -2.08 -11.16
CA ILE A 111 -8.79 -2.41 -10.77
C ILE A 111 -7.93 -2.46 -12.03
N THR A 112 -7.06 -1.48 -12.22
CA THR A 112 -6.22 -1.36 -13.41
C THR A 112 -4.76 -1.74 -13.17
N GLN A 113 -4.31 -1.75 -11.90
CA GLN A 113 -2.97 -2.20 -11.53
C GLN A 113 -3.03 -3.11 -10.30
N ARG A 114 -2.13 -4.10 -10.25
CA ARG A 114 -2.06 -5.10 -9.20
C ARG A 114 -0.60 -5.51 -8.95
N TYR A 115 0.05 -4.93 -7.96
CA TYR A 115 1.43 -5.25 -7.56
C TYR A 115 1.44 -6.20 -6.37
N GLN A 116 2.18 -7.31 -6.44
CA GLN A 116 2.38 -8.23 -5.32
C GLN A 116 3.74 -7.97 -4.66
N LYS A 117 3.76 -7.83 -3.33
CA LYS A 117 4.97 -7.55 -2.52
C LYS A 117 6.09 -8.55 -2.80
N ILE A 118 7.23 -8.07 -3.26
CA ILE A 118 8.37 -8.92 -3.64
C ILE A 118 9.21 -9.28 -2.41
N HIS A 119 9.49 -8.31 -1.54
CA HIS A 119 10.31 -8.52 -0.35
C HIS A 119 9.42 -8.77 0.88
N LEU A 120 9.40 -10.03 1.34
CA LEU A 120 8.70 -10.42 2.57
C LEU A 120 9.57 -10.13 3.79
N PHE A 121 8.93 -9.76 4.90
CA PHE A 121 9.57 -9.52 6.18
C PHE A 121 9.82 -10.85 6.90
N ASP A 122 11.00 -11.41 6.67
CA ASP A 122 11.51 -12.55 7.44
C ASP A 122 12.65 -12.07 8.34
N VAL A 123 12.39 -11.99 9.64
CA VAL A 123 13.36 -11.63 10.66
C VAL A 123 13.55 -12.79 11.62
N ASP A 124 14.78 -13.30 11.64
CA ASP A 124 15.26 -14.32 12.59
C ASP A 124 16.34 -13.67 13.47
N ILE A 125 15.93 -13.11 14.61
CA ILE A 125 16.87 -12.54 15.58
C ILE A 125 17.26 -13.65 16.55
N LYS A 126 18.56 -13.96 16.60
CA LYS A 126 19.11 -14.95 17.55
C LYS A 126 18.78 -14.53 18.99
N GLY A 127 17.89 -15.26 19.66
CA GLY A 127 17.40 -14.96 21.01
C GLY A 127 16.27 -13.92 21.09
N GLY A 128 15.72 -13.50 19.95
CA GLY A 128 14.61 -12.55 19.84
C GLY A 128 13.37 -13.16 19.15
N PRO A 129 12.35 -12.33 18.85
CA PRO A 129 11.15 -12.80 18.17
C PRO A 129 11.45 -13.25 16.73
N VAL A 130 10.92 -14.42 16.36
CA VAL A 130 10.93 -14.94 15.00
C VAL A 130 9.67 -14.47 14.29
N LEU A 131 9.81 -13.57 13.32
CA LEU A 131 8.72 -13.11 12.46
C LEU A 131 9.01 -13.62 11.04
N LYS A 132 8.27 -14.63 10.61
CA LYS A 132 8.39 -15.22 9.26
C LYS A 132 7.12 -14.97 8.47
N GLU A 133 7.01 -13.79 7.86
CA GLU A 133 5.90 -13.44 6.96
C GLU A 133 5.77 -14.48 5.84
N SER A 134 6.89 -15.05 5.37
CA SER A 134 6.91 -16.08 4.31
C SER A 134 6.22 -17.40 4.66
N SER A 135 5.92 -17.65 5.95
CA SER A 135 5.17 -18.82 6.37
C SER A 135 3.72 -18.80 5.88
N SER A 136 3.11 -17.62 5.84
CA SER A 136 1.70 -17.41 5.45
C SER A 136 1.52 -16.54 4.22
N VAL A 137 2.57 -15.88 3.73
CA VAL A 137 2.51 -14.98 2.57
C VAL A 137 3.34 -15.53 1.40
N GLU A 138 2.79 -15.44 0.19
CA GLU A 138 3.47 -15.71 -1.07
C GLU A 138 4.14 -14.43 -1.60
N LYS A 139 5.44 -14.53 -1.95
CA LYS A 139 6.19 -13.42 -2.52
C LYS A 139 5.80 -13.16 -3.98
N GLY A 140 5.80 -11.89 -4.37
CA GLY A 140 5.76 -11.46 -5.76
C GLY A 140 7.06 -11.77 -6.50
N MET A 141 7.00 -11.71 -7.82
CA MET A 141 8.12 -12.11 -8.69
C MET A 141 8.58 -11.01 -9.65
N GLU A 142 7.90 -9.86 -9.70
CA GLU A 142 8.17 -8.82 -10.69
C GLU A 142 7.93 -7.41 -10.13
N ILE A 143 8.79 -6.48 -10.56
CA ILE A 143 8.59 -5.04 -10.37
C ILE A 143 7.73 -4.57 -11.55
N LEU A 144 6.53 -4.06 -11.26
CA LEU A 144 5.66 -3.55 -12.33
C LEU A 144 6.20 -2.23 -12.93
N PRO A 145 6.09 -2.03 -14.25
CA PRO A 145 6.37 -0.75 -14.87
C PRO A 145 5.51 0.37 -14.27
N PRO A 146 6.05 1.59 -14.08
CA PRO A 146 5.26 2.74 -13.68
C PRO A 146 4.19 3.10 -14.71
N PHE A 147 2.99 3.40 -14.25
CA PHE A 147 1.81 3.69 -15.09
C PHE A 147 1.36 5.14 -14.96
N ASP A 148 0.70 5.65 -16.00
CA ASP A 148 0.17 7.02 -16.01
C ASP A 148 -1.12 7.10 -15.18
N SER A 149 -1.27 8.20 -14.45
CA SER A 149 -2.45 8.51 -13.65
C SER A 149 -2.72 10.03 -13.67
N PRO A 150 -3.88 10.50 -13.17
CA PRO A 150 -4.19 11.93 -13.14
C PRO A 150 -3.23 12.78 -12.29
N ILE A 151 -2.41 12.14 -11.46
CA ILE A 151 -1.47 12.80 -10.54
C ILE A 151 -0.01 12.68 -10.98
N GLY A 152 0.24 12.08 -12.15
CA GLY A 152 1.56 11.76 -12.67
C GLY A 152 1.80 10.26 -12.84
N ARG A 153 3.04 9.89 -13.14
CA ARG A 153 3.45 8.51 -13.39
C ARG A 153 3.82 7.80 -12.09
N VAL A 154 3.05 6.78 -11.71
CA VAL A 154 3.11 6.10 -10.40
C VAL A 154 3.81 4.75 -10.54
N GLY A 155 4.80 4.50 -9.68
CA GLY A 155 5.40 3.19 -9.43
C GLY A 155 4.92 2.62 -8.09
N LEU A 156 4.66 1.31 -8.05
CA LEU A 156 4.13 0.63 -6.88
C LEU A 156 5.21 -0.16 -6.13
N SER A 157 5.21 -0.03 -4.82
CA SER A 157 6.01 -0.84 -3.88
C SER A 157 5.29 -0.90 -2.53
N ILE A 158 5.63 -1.88 -1.68
CA ILE A 158 4.95 -2.10 -0.40
C ILE A 158 5.99 -2.22 0.72
N CYS A 159 5.85 -1.39 1.75
CA CYS A 159 6.49 -1.56 3.06
C CYS A 159 7.97 -1.96 3.01
N PHE A 160 8.26 -3.23 3.21
CA PHE A 160 9.62 -3.77 3.27
C PHE A 160 10.42 -3.58 1.98
N ASP A 161 9.75 -3.41 0.83
CA ASP A 161 10.38 -3.03 -0.43
C ASP A 161 11.18 -1.71 -0.31
N LEU A 162 10.82 -0.81 0.62
CA LEU A 162 11.54 0.44 0.89
C LEU A 162 13.01 0.22 1.25
N ARG A 163 13.35 -0.94 1.81
CA ARG A 163 14.73 -1.25 2.22
C ARG A 163 15.64 -1.68 1.07
N PHE A 164 15.08 -1.90 -0.11
CA PHE A 164 15.79 -2.42 -1.29
C PHE A 164 15.84 -1.32 -2.35
N PRO A 165 16.89 -0.49 -2.40
CA PRO A 165 16.95 0.68 -3.29
C PRO A 165 16.82 0.31 -4.77
N GLU A 166 17.12 -0.93 -5.14
CA GLU A 166 17.01 -1.46 -6.50
C GLU A 166 15.61 -1.28 -7.08
N ILE A 167 14.54 -1.44 -6.28
CA ILE A 167 13.17 -1.23 -6.75
C ILE A 167 12.93 0.23 -7.11
N ALA A 168 13.37 1.16 -6.25
CA ALA A 168 13.21 2.58 -6.46
C ALA A 168 13.99 3.04 -7.70
N LEU A 169 15.22 2.53 -7.87
CA LEU A 169 16.06 2.82 -9.02
C LEU A 169 15.46 2.26 -10.32
N ALA A 170 14.91 1.04 -10.29
CA ALA A 170 14.25 0.44 -11.45
C ALA A 170 13.01 1.24 -11.87
N LEU A 171 12.16 1.64 -10.92
CA LEU A 171 10.98 2.48 -11.18
C LEU A 171 11.39 3.88 -11.69
N LYS A 172 12.42 4.49 -11.09
CA LYS A 172 12.90 5.81 -11.50
C LYS A 172 13.50 5.81 -12.91
N ARG A 173 14.26 4.78 -13.29
CA ARG A 173 14.79 4.60 -14.66
C ARG A 173 13.68 4.49 -15.71
N GLN A 174 12.50 4.06 -15.30
CA GLN A 174 11.29 4.03 -16.14
C GLN A 174 10.42 5.29 -15.99
N ASN A 175 11.01 6.40 -15.53
CA ASN A 175 10.38 7.71 -15.37
C ASN A 175 9.22 7.76 -14.37
N ALA A 176 9.23 6.93 -13.32
CA ALA A 176 8.34 7.14 -12.18
C ALA A 176 8.53 8.56 -11.61
N GLN A 177 7.42 9.25 -11.41
CA GLN A 177 7.33 10.56 -10.76
C GLN A 177 6.92 10.41 -9.29
N ILE A 178 6.20 9.34 -8.97
CA ILE A 178 5.72 8.98 -7.64
C ILE A 178 6.06 7.51 -7.41
N ILE A 179 6.62 7.18 -6.27
CA ILE A 179 6.85 5.80 -5.84
C ILE A 179 6.11 5.62 -4.51
N THR A 180 5.27 4.60 -4.40
CA THR A 180 4.45 4.37 -3.21
C THR A 180 5.10 3.35 -2.29
N TYR A 181 4.96 3.55 -0.97
CA TYR A 181 5.32 2.56 0.04
C TYR A 181 4.23 2.45 1.12
N PRO A 182 3.00 2.03 0.77
CA PRO A 182 1.99 1.73 1.78
C PRO A 182 2.56 0.69 2.74
N SER A 183 2.41 0.94 4.04
CA SER A 183 3.13 0.19 5.07
C SER A 183 2.30 -0.01 6.33
N ALA A 184 2.50 -1.14 7.00
CA ALA A 184 2.02 -1.46 8.33
C ALA A 184 3.21 -1.82 9.25
N PHE A 185 4.13 -0.87 9.47
CA PHE A 185 5.30 -1.11 10.31
C PHE A 185 4.92 -1.31 11.78
N THR A 186 5.66 -2.20 12.46
CA THR A 186 5.64 -2.24 13.94
C THR A 186 6.16 -0.91 14.50
N VAL A 187 5.61 -0.46 15.63
CA VAL A 187 5.94 0.86 16.22
C VAL A 187 7.45 1.13 16.32
N PRO A 188 8.29 0.19 16.82
CA PRO A 188 9.74 0.43 16.91
C PRO A 188 10.43 0.56 15.53
N THR A 189 10.00 -0.24 14.56
CA THR A 189 10.56 -0.26 13.20
C THR A 189 10.14 0.98 12.42
N GLY A 190 8.86 1.36 12.54
CA GLY A 190 8.29 2.54 11.88
C GLY A 190 8.98 3.83 12.31
N TRP A 191 9.32 3.96 13.60
CA TRP A 191 10.08 5.12 14.08
C TRP A 191 11.47 5.21 13.40
N HIS A 192 12.23 4.12 13.37
CA HIS A 192 13.56 4.12 12.75
C HIS A 192 13.53 4.41 11.25
N ILE A 193 12.60 3.77 10.52
CA ILE A 193 12.46 3.99 9.07
C ILE A 193 11.98 5.41 8.78
N GLY A 194 11.03 5.93 9.56
CA GLY A 194 10.56 7.31 9.46
C GLY A 194 11.73 8.30 9.47
N LYS A 195 12.62 8.15 10.46
CA LYS A 195 13.83 8.96 10.59
C LYS A 195 14.82 8.79 9.45
N LEU A 196 15.14 7.55 9.07
CA LEU A 196 16.19 7.28 8.10
C LEU A 196 15.79 7.61 6.65
N CYS A 197 14.52 7.39 6.30
CA CYS A 197 14.06 7.47 4.91
C CYS A 197 13.34 8.78 4.58
N PHE A 198 12.76 9.47 5.59
CA PHE A 198 11.85 10.60 5.35
C PHE A 198 12.16 11.87 6.14
N GLU A 199 12.98 11.82 7.20
CA GLU A 199 13.51 13.04 7.82
C GLU A 199 14.73 13.53 7.02
N PRO A 200 14.80 14.83 6.65
CA PRO A 200 16.02 15.38 6.08
C PRO A 200 17.15 15.28 7.12
N GLU A 201 18.35 14.88 6.69
CA GLU A 201 19.54 15.07 7.55
C GLU A 201 19.56 16.53 8.02
N PRO A 202 19.84 16.81 9.31
CA PRO A 202 20.11 18.17 9.71
C PRO A 202 21.30 18.64 8.87
N LEU A 203 21.07 19.62 8.00
CA LEU A 203 22.11 20.29 7.21
C LEU A 203 23.33 20.47 8.12
N ARG A 204 24.42 19.76 7.84
CA ARG A 204 25.71 19.99 8.51
C ARG A 204 26.02 21.46 8.29
N ARG A 205 25.82 22.28 9.32
CA ARG A 205 26.34 23.65 9.31
C ARG A 205 27.85 23.49 9.21
N SER A 206 28.40 23.87 8.05
CA SER A 206 29.84 23.98 7.89
C SER A 206 30.35 24.91 8.99
N PRO A 207 31.38 24.52 9.77
CA PRO A 207 31.97 25.46 10.71
C PRO A 207 32.54 26.63 9.89
N MET A 208 32.13 27.85 10.25
CA MET A 208 32.74 29.09 9.76
C MET A 208 34.16 29.24 10.30
#